data_AF-A0A1F3BPK4-F1
#
_entry.id   AF-A0A1F3BPK4-F1
#
_cell.length_a   1.000
_cell.length_b   1.000
_cell.length_c   1.000
_cell.angle_alpha   90.00
_cell.angle_beta   90.00
_cell.angle_gamma   90.00
#
_symmetry.space_group_name_H-M   'P 1'
#
loop_
_entity.id
_entity.type
_entity.pdbx_description
1 polymer ?
#
loop_
_entity_poly.entity_id
_entity_poly.type
_entity_poly.pdbx_seq_one_letter_code
_entity_poly.pdbx_strand_id
1 'polypeptide(L)'
;MRAHKPLVPPSWLWLLGGLLVSLPLDATARECVACWTDRCPELAREHPRCAEKPGATPRKKTARASISARKGCSKGMVLMPGAAYTVKRRGYPQRISVKSFCLDALDVTVASYSRCVKKGKCKVAHATVHWPDGEGNRPGGASQLCNTDRKDRQSHPVNCVTFAQAAGYCESLGKRLPTEDEYEWAARGTRNSTYPWGRAEPGSRLCWNGEGNDVGKGKRRGTCPVGQFSSGNSRRGVKDLAGNVLNWTSSRYSGPLATYDCSGLSACRILRGSAWWADEPAQVSAASRGAVGAMNPLYRGAGVGFRCAATP
;
A
#
# COMPACT_ATOMS: atom_id res chain seq x y z
N MET A 1 48.58 6.67 46.60
CA MET A 1 49.37 5.52 46.11
C MET A 1 48.59 4.86 44.96
N ARG A 2 49.28 4.60 43.83
CA ARG A 2 48.84 3.94 42.58
C ARG A 2 47.75 4.72 41.81
N ALA A 3 48.02 5.57 40.82
CA ALA A 3 48.74 5.41 39.55
C ALA A 3 48.19 4.24 38.69
N HIS A 4 47.50 4.57 37.59
CA HIS A 4 47.65 3.97 36.26
C HIS A 4 46.72 4.67 35.24
N LYS A 5 47.29 5.55 34.41
CA LYS A 5 47.05 5.62 32.95
C LYS A 5 48.23 4.89 32.28
N PRO A 6 48.29 4.72 30.96
CA PRO A 6 47.26 4.55 29.90
C PRO A 6 47.54 3.23 29.12
N LEU A 7 46.89 2.97 27.98
CA LEU A 7 47.52 2.40 26.76
C LEU A 7 46.48 2.13 25.65
N VAL A 8 46.58 2.93 24.58
CA VAL A 8 46.21 2.56 23.20
C VAL A 8 47.50 2.00 22.59
N PRO A 9 47.51 0.84 21.89
CA PRO A 9 47.62 0.80 20.41
C PRO A 9 47.16 -0.57 19.79
N PRO A 10 47.48 -0.94 18.53
CA PRO A 10 47.57 -0.18 17.27
C PRO A 10 46.67 -0.77 16.15
N SER A 11 46.62 0.00 15.05
CA SER A 11 46.30 -0.37 13.67
C SER A 11 46.63 -1.79 13.24
N TRP A 12 45.69 -2.43 12.54
CA TRP A 12 45.96 -3.58 11.66
C TRP A 12 45.51 -3.25 10.24
N LEU A 13 46.50 -3.01 9.38
CA LEU A 13 46.40 -3.17 7.95
C LEU A 13 46.00 -4.61 7.65
N TRP A 14 44.99 -4.80 6.78
CA TRP A 14 44.88 -6.01 5.98
C TRP A 14 45.20 -5.67 4.53
N LEU A 15 46.43 -5.99 4.14
CA LEU A 15 46.89 -6.22 2.77
C LEU A 15 46.95 -7.75 2.60
N LEU A 16 45.97 -8.33 1.90
CA LEU A 16 46.00 -9.64 1.25
C LEU A 16 44.88 -9.59 0.20
N GLY A 17 45.02 -9.98 -1.05
CA GLY A 17 46.05 -10.69 -1.79
C GLY A 17 45.33 -11.08 -3.09
N GLY A 18 45.85 -10.67 -4.24
CA GLY A 18 45.21 -10.92 -5.53
C GLY A 18 45.14 -12.42 -5.81
N LEU A 19 43.93 -12.95 -5.97
CA LEU A 19 43.70 -14.26 -6.56
C LEU A 19 43.52 -14.06 -8.07
N LEU A 20 44.58 -14.33 -8.84
CA LEU A 20 44.49 -14.59 -10.27
C LEU A 20 43.71 -15.90 -10.45
N VAL A 21 42.44 -15.79 -10.82
CA VAL A 21 41.69 -16.92 -11.37
C VAL A 21 42.17 -17.11 -12.81
N SER A 22 43.09 -18.06 -13.01
CA SER A 22 43.39 -18.59 -14.34
C SER A 22 42.17 -19.35 -14.85
N LEU A 23 41.32 -18.69 -15.63
CA LEU A 23 40.39 -19.37 -16.53
C LEU A 23 41.22 -20.02 -17.64
N PRO A 24 40.99 -21.31 -17.97
CA PRO A 24 41.63 -21.90 -19.14
C PRO A 24 41.06 -21.19 -20.38
N LEU A 25 41.86 -20.29 -20.97
CA LEU A 25 41.65 -19.84 -22.33
C LEU A 25 41.88 -21.06 -23.23
N ASP A 26 40.79 -21.45 -23.89
CA ASP A 26 40.71 -22.50 -24.88
C ASP A 26 41.92 -22.44 -25.84
N ALA A 27 42.75 -23.49 -25.84
CA ALA A 27 44.01 -23.56 -26.58
C ALA A 27 43.82 -23.37 -28.11
N THR A 28 42.58 -23.49 -28.58
CA THR A 28 42.15 -23.24 -29.96
C THR A 28 42.21 -21.77 -30.39
N ALA A 29 42.18 -20.81 -29.45
CA ALA A 29 42.19 -19.38 -29.79
C ALA A 29 43.60 -18.84 -30.11
N ARG A 30 44.68 -19.50 -29.65
CA ARG A 30 46.06 -19.03 -29.87
C ARG A 30 46.59 -19.32 -31.27
N GLU A 31 46.07 -20.35 -31.95
CA GLU A 31 46.53 -20.73 -33.29
C GLU A 31 45.90 -19.88 -34.41
N CYS A 32 44.85 -19.11 -34.13
CA CYS A 32 44.15 -18.29 -35.13
C CYS A 32 44.63 -16.82 -35.25
N VAL A 33 45.57 -16.39 -34.40
CA VAL A 33 46.01 -14.97 -34.33
C VAL A 33 46.89 -14.56 -35.53
N ALA A 34 47.31 -15.51 -36.37
CA ALA A 34 48.15 -15.25 -37.55
C ALA A 34 47.39 -14.93 -38.87
N CYS A 35 46.04 -14.91 -38.93
CA CYS A 35 45.32 -14.64 -40.20
C CYS A 35 45.03 -13.16 -40.52
N TRP A 36 45.65 -12.19 -39.83
CA TRP A 36 45.39 -10.76 -40.07
C TRP A 36 46.60 -9.95 -40.55
N THR A 37 47.67 -10.60 -41.02
CA THR A 37 48.84 -9.94 -41.63
C THR A 37 49.46 -10.75 -42.78
N ASP A 38 48.67 -11.03 -43.84
CA ASP A 38 49.14 -11.37 -45.21
C ASP A 38 49.30 -12.83 -45.70
N ARG A 39 48.80 -13.89 -45.05
CA ARG A 39 48.69 -15.24 -45.68
C ARG A 39 47.51 -16.06 -45.18
N CYS A 40 46.38 -16.04 -45.90
CA CYS A 40 45.18 -16.82 -45.56
C CYS A 40 44.67 -17.80 -46.67
N PRO A 41 45.13 -17.83 -47.95
CA PRO A 41 44.59 -18.80 -48.93
C PRO A 41 45.00 -20.27 -48.71
N GLU A 42 46.15 -20.54 -48.08
CA GLU A 42 46.73 -21.89 -48.02
C GLU A 42 46.27 -22.68 -46.78
N LEU A 43 46.08 -22.01 -45.64
CA LEU A 43 45.65 -22.65 -44.37
C LEU A 43 44.15 -22.99 -44.30
N ALA A 44 43.32 -22.38 -45.15
CA ALA A 44 41.87 -22.59 -45.15
C ALA A 44 41.44 -23.99 -45.63
N ARG A 45 42.34 -24.78 -46.22
CA ARG A 45 42.05 -26.15 -46.68
C ARG A 45 42.18 -27.22 -45.59
N GLU A 46 42.98 -26.97 -44.55
CA GLU A 46 43.26 -27.98 -43.50
C GLU A 46 42.41 -27.78 -42.24
N HIS A 47 41.91 -26.57 -41.98
CA HIS A 47 41.13 -26.25 -40.77
C HIS A 47 39.85 -25.44 -41.08
N PRO A 48 38.69 -26.09 -41.28
CA PRO A 48 37.44 -25.43 -41.69
C PRO A 48 36.90 -24.40 -40.69
N ARG A 49 37.29 -24.49 -39.41
CA ARG A 49 36.81 -23.61 -38.33
C ARG A 49 37.43 -22.22 -38.33
N CYS A 50 38.48 -21.97 -39.11
CA CYS A 50 39.15 -20.66 -39.20
C CYS A 50 38.51 -19.72 -40.25
N ALA A 51 37.53 -20.19 -41.02
CA ALA A 51 36.90 -19.42 -42.12
C ALA A 51 35.67 -18.59 -41.69
N GLU A 52 35.20 -18.71 -40.44
CA GLU A 52 34.01 -18.01 -39.98
C GLU A 52 34.37 -16.66 -39.34
N LYS A 53 33.94 -15.55 -39.96
CA LYS A 53 33.96 -14.23 -39.33
C LYS A 53 33.07 -14.27 -38.07
N PRO A 54 33.54 -13.80 -36.89
CA PRO A 54 32.64 -13.57 -35.77
C PRO A 54 31.75 -12.36 -36.10
N GLY A 55 30.52 -12.63 -36.53
CA GLY A 55 29.60 -11.62 -37.00
C GLY A 55 28.14 -11.97 -36.71
N ALA A 56 27.58 -11.20 -35.77
CA ALA A 56 26.15 -10.96 -35.59
C ALA A 56 25.26 -12.18 -35.28
N THR A 57 24.98 -12.37 -33.99
CA THR A 57 23.82 -13.12 -33.53
C THR A 57 22.55 -12.61 -34.24
N PRO A 58 21.70 -13.47 -34.83
CA PRO A 58 20.42 -13.02 -35.35
C PRO A 58 19.61 -12.47 -34.18
N ARG A 59 19.28 -11.17 -34.23
CA ARG A 59 18.25 -10.59 -33.35
C ARG A 59 16.96 -11.38 -33.60
N LYS A 60 16.68 -12.37 -32.75
CA LYS A 60 15.32 -12.88 -32.59
C LYS A 60 14.45 -11.64 -32.44
N LYS A 61 13.46 -11.47 -33.32
CA LYS A 61 12.41 -10.47 -33.18
C LYS A 61 11.73 -10.79 -31.85
N THR A 62 12.25 -10.24 -30.76
CA THR A 62 11.50 -10.09 -29.53
C THR A 62 10.30 -9.27 -29.94
N ALA A 63 9.13 -9.90 -29.87
CA ALA A 63 7.88 -9.17 -29.96
C ALA A 63 8.05 -7.96 -29.05
N ARG A 64 8.06 -6.78 -29.66
CA ARG A 64 8.07 -5.52 -28.95
C ARG A 64 6.75 -5.56 -28.20
N ALA A 65 6.78 -5.98 -26.94
CA ALA A 65 5.69 -5.74 -26.03
C ALA A 65 5.45 -4.24 -26.15
N SER A 66 4.33 -3.87 -26.76
CA SER A 66 3.92 -2.49 -26.90
C SER A 66 3.66 -1.98 -25.49
N ILE A 67 4.72 -1.48 -24.85
CA ILE A 67 4.60 -0.65 -23.65
C ILE A 67 4.04 0.69 -24.14
N SER A 68 2.74 0.72 -24.29
CA SER A 68 1.91 1.91 -24.15
C SER A 68 0.50 1.45 -23.78
N ALA A 69 0.41 0.66 -22.70
CA ALA A 69 -0.83 0.61 -21.93
C ALA A 69 -1.01 2.01 -21.30
N ARG A 70 -2.17 2.61 -21.54
CA ARG A 70 -2.48 4.02 -21.32
C ARG A 70 -2.07 4.46 -19.90
N LYS A 71 -1.31 5.56 -19.79
CA LYS A 71 -0.97 6.28 -18.54
C LYS A 71 -2.23 6.82 -17.83
N GLY A 72 -3.09 5.95 -17.32
CA GLY A 72 -4.41 6.34 -16.87
C GLY A 72 -5.01 5.34 -15.90
N CYS A 73 -5.61 5.87 -14.85
CA CYS A 73 -6.27 5.04 -13.86
C CYS A 73 -7.54 4.38 -14.42
N SER A 74 -7.83 3.18 -13.92
CA SER A 74 -9.10 2.49 -14.20
C SER A 74 -10.30 3.35 -13.81
N LYS A 75 -11.45 3.14 -14.46
CA LYS A 75 -12.70 3.86 -14.16
C LYS A 75 -13.01 3.80 -12.66
N GLY A 76 -13.34 4.96 -12.07
CA GLY A 76 -13.63 5.09 -10.63
C GLY A 76 -12.41 5.29 -9.74
N MET A 77 -11.21 5.39 -10.31
CA MET A 77 -9.98 5.72 -9.59
C MET A 77 -9.46 7.11 -9.95
N VAL A 78 -8.74 7.73 -9.02
CA VAL A 78 -8.09 9.03 -9.15
C VAL A 78 -6.58 8.82 -9.27
N LEU A 79 -5.95 9.47 -10.26
CA LEU A 79 -4.50 9.50 -10.38
C LEU A 79 -3.92 10.42 -9.31
N MET A 80 -3.15 9.82 -8.42
CA MET A 80 -2.36 10.51 -7.41
C MET A 80 -0.94 10.68 -7.94
N PRO A 81 -0.48 11.91 -8.20
CA PRO A 81 0.90 12.12 -8.60
C PRO A 81 1.84 11.77 -7.44
N GLY A 82 2.99 11.20 -7.77
CA GLY A 82 4.04 10.96 -6.80
C GLY A 82 4.50 12.25 -6.13
N ALA A 83 4.88 12.15 -4.87
CA ALA A 83 5.31 13.28 -4.06
C ALA A 83 6.23 12.85 -2.94
N ALA A 84 7.09 13.78 -2.50
CA ALA A 84 7.79 13.67 -1.24
C ALA A 84 7.19 14.67 -0.24
N TYR A 85 6.97 14.25 0.99
CA TYR A 85 6.38 15.08 2.02
C TYR A 85 6.84 14.68 3.43
N THR A 86 6.91 15.66 4.33
CA THR A 86 7.33 15.43 5.72
C THR A 86 6.12 15.23 6.61
N VAL A 87 6.12 14.16 7.40
CA VAL A 87 5.12 13.84 8.42
C VAL A 87 5.77 13.79 9.79
N LYS A 88 5.04 14.14 10.85
CA LYS A 88 5.50 13.90 12.22
C LYS A 88 4.95 12.56 12.68
N ARG A 89 5.82 11.59 12.96
CA ARG A 89 5.44 10.29 13.55
C ARG A 89 6.15 10.14 14.88
N ARG A 90 5.38 9.93 15.96
CA ARG A 90 5.90 9.85 17.34
C ARG A 90 6.78 11.05 17.74
N GLY A 91 6.39 12.25 17.32
CA GLY A 91 7.14 13.48 17.60
C GLY A 91 8.30 13.78 16.64
N TYR A 92 8.76 12.82 15.84
CA TYR A 92 9.91 13.01 14.95
C TYR A 92 9.47 13.29 13.50
N PRO A 93 10.12 14.24 12.81
CA PRO A 93 9.89 14.46 11.38
C PRO A 93 10.45 13.29 10.58
N GLN A 94 9.62 12.72 9.70
CA GLN A 94 10.00 11.68 8.74
C GLN A 94 9.68 12.16 7.33
N ARG A 95 10.65 12.04 6.43
CA ARG A 95 10.45 12.33 5.00
C ARG A 95 9.94 11.08 4.30
N ILE A 96 8.74 11.17 3.76
CA ILE A 96 8.05 10.10 3.05
C ILE A 96 8.07 10.42 1.56
N SER A 97 8.22 9.39 0.73
CA SER A 97 8.16 9.49 -0.72
C SER A 97 7.18 8.45 -1.26
N VAL A 98 6.17 8.89 -1.99
CA VAL A 98 5.20 8.04 -2.67
C VAL A 98 5.36 8.18 -4.18
N LYS A 99 5.38 7.06 -4.91
CA LYS A 99 5.33 7.07 -6.38
C LYS A 99 3.93 7.48 -6.84
N SER A 100 3.74 7.76 -8.12
CA SER A 100 2.39 7.93 -8.67
C SER A 100 1.61 6.62 -8.56
N PHE A 101 0.34 6.71 -8.19
CA PHE A 101 -0.57 5.56 -8.05
C PHE A 101 -2.00 5.99 -8.36
N CYS A 102 -2.85 5.01 -8.61
CA CYS A 102 -4.29 5.17 -8.71
C CYS A 102 -4.93 4.80 -7.39
N LEU A 103 -5.89 5.58 -6.90
CA LEU A 103 -6.67 5.28 -5.71
C LEU A 103 -8.16 5.28 -6.04
N ASP A 104 -8.92 4.30 -5.55
CA ASP A 104 -10.38 4.34 -5.67
C ASP A 104 -10.93 5.65 -5.08
N ALA A 105 -11.80 6.31 -5.85
CA ALA A 105 -12.40 7.58 -5.47
C ALA A 105 -13.37 7.44 -4.28
N LEU A 106 -13.90 6.24 -4.07
CA LEU A 106 -14.88 5.86 -3.05
C LEU A 106 -14.37 4.62 -2.31
N ASP A 107 -14.83 4.42 -1.07
CA ASP A 107 -14.70 3.12 -0.42
C ASP A 107 -15.48 2.05 -1.19
N VAL A 108 -15.07 0.79 -1.04
CA VAL A 108 -15.77 -0.34 -1.67
C VAL A 108 -17.16 -0.48 -1.05
N THR A 109 -18.20 -0.42 -1.90
CA THR A 109 -19.59 -0.55 -1.42
C THR A 109 -20.00 -2.00 -1.18
N VAL A 110 -21.03 -2.21 -0.35
CA VAL A 110 -21.69 -3.52 -0.17
C VAL A 110 -22.06 -4.12 -1.53
N ALA A 111 -22.73 -3.35 -2.40
CA ALA A 111 -23.12 -3.84 -3.72
C ALA A 111 -21.92 -4.32 -4.56
N SER A 112 -20.79 -3.61 -4.49
CA SER A 112 -19.58 -3.98 -5.23
C SER A 112 -18.93 -5.24 -4.66
N TYR A 113 -18.84 -5.34 -3.34
CA TYR A 113 -18.35 -6.52 -2.64
C TYR A 113 -19.21 -7.76 -2.93
N SER A 114 -20.54 -7.63 -2.80
CA SER A 114 -21.48 -8.72 -3.09
C SER A 114 -21.39 -9.20 -4.54
N ARG A 115 -21.09 -8.33 -5.52
CA ARG A 115 -20.82 -8.76 -6.91
C ARG A 115 -19.54 -9.60 -7.01
N CYS A 116 -18.50 -9.30 -6.23
CA CYS A 116 -17.30 -10.14 -6.19
C CYS A 116 -17.58 -11.52 -5.59
N VAL A 117 -18.36 -11.55 -4.50
CA VAL A 117 -18.80 -12.79 -3.84
C VAL A 117 -19.63 -13.66 -4.78
N LYS A 118 -20.65 -13.09 -5.44
CA LYS A 118 -21.50 -13.80 -6.41
C LYS A 118 -20.73 -14.40 -7.59
N LYS A 119 -19.59 -13.80 -7.95
CA LYS A 119 -18.68 -14.32 -8.99
C LYS A 119 -17.69 -15.37 -8.49
N GLY A 120 -17.78 -15.78 -7.22
CA GLY A 120 -16.84 -16.73 -6.60
C GLY A 120 -15.43 -16.18 -6.39
N LYS A 121 -15.21 -14.87 -6.54
CA LYS A 121 -13.88 -14.23 -6.46
C LYS A 121 -13.53 -13.72 -5.07
N CYS A 122 -14.53 -13.52 -4.21
CA CYS A 122 -14.36 -13.03 -2.85
C CYS A 122 -15.08 -13.94 -1.85
N LYS A 123 -14.52 -14.05 -0.65
CA LYS A 123 -15.22 -14.63 0.50
C LYS A 123 -16.35 -13.71 0.94
N VAL A 124 -17.42 -14.27 1.49
CA VAL A 124 -18.54 -13.49 2.06
C VAL A 124 -18.00 -12.59 3.19
N ALA A 125 -18.44 -11.34 3.28
CA ALA A 125 -18.10 -10.45 4.39
C ALA A 125 -18.81 -10.93 5.68
N HIS A 126 -18.25 -10.64 6.85
CA HIS A 126 -18.86 -11.13 8.09
C HIS A 126 -20.10 -10.33 8.48
N ALA A 127 -21.10 -11.03 9.02
CA ALA A 127 -22.28 -10.42 9.65
C ALA A 127 -22.04 -10.06 11.13
N THR A 128 -20.89 -10.46 11.70
CA THR A 128 -20.50 -10.17 13.08
C THR A 128 -19.17 -9.47 13.15
N VAL A 129 -19.05 -8.59 14.14
CA VAL A 129 -17.76 -7.99 14.49
C VAL A 129 -16.83 -9.02 15.13
N HIS A 130 -15.54 -8.73 15.14
CA HIS A 130 -14.57 -9.43 15.97
C HIS A 130 -13.56 -8.47 16.56
N TRP A 131 -13.62 -8.37 17.87
CA TRP A 131 -12.72 -7.67 18.75
C TRP A 131 -11.85 -8.71 19.47
N PRO A 132 -10.52 -8.47 19.62
CA PRO A 132 -9.62 -9.43 20.26
C PRO A 132 -9.96 -9.73 21.73
N ASP A 133 -10.60 -8.80 22.42
CA ASP A 133 -11.09 -8.96 23.80
C ASP A 133 -12.40 -9.78 23.91
N GLY A 134 -13.01 -10.15 22.78
CA GLY A 134 -14.22 -10.96 22.73
C GLY A 134 -15.52 -10.16 22.86
N GLU A 135 -15.47 -8.88 23.25
CA GLU A 135 -16.67 -8.10 23.54
C GLU A 135 -17.47 -7.82 22.27
N GLY A 136 -18.77 -8.14 22.26
CA GLY A 136 -19.62 -7.84 21.10
C GLY A 136 -19.44 -8.76 19.88
N ASN A 137 -18.60 -9.80 19.96
CA ASN A 137 -18.37 -10.78 18.87
C ASN A 137 -19.59 -11.67 18.53
N ARG A 138 -20.68 -11.52 19.29
CA ARG A 138 -21.95 -12.24 19.14
C ARG A 138 -22.94 -11.48 18.25
N PRO A 139 -23.96 -12.16 17.69
CA PRO A 139 -25.10 -11.49 17.07
C PRO A 139 -25.74 -10.49 18.05
N GLY A 140 -26.13 -9.30 17.55
CA GLY A 140 -26.60 -8.18 18.38
C GLY A 140 -25.55 -7.07 18.58
N GLY A 141 -25.93 -6.00 19.28
CA GLY A 141 -25.01 -4.88 19.60
C GLY A 141 -24.31 -4.30 18.37
N ALA A 142 -22.98 -4.19 18.42
CA ALA A 142 -22.17 -3.67 17.32
C ALA A 142 -22.26 -4.53 16.03
N SER A 143 -22.57 -5.84 16.12
CA SER A 143 -22.75 -6.69 14.94
C SER A 143 -23.96 -6.27 14.08
N GLN A 144 -24.99 -5.67 14.68
CA GLN A 144 -26.15 -5.15 13.92
C GLN A 144 -25.79 -3.96 12.99
N LEU A 145 -24.61 -3.39 13.20
CA LEU A 145 -24.08 -2.30 12.40
C LEU A 145 -23.23 -2.80 11.21
N CYS A 146 -23.05 -4.11 11.06
CA CYS A 146 -22.49 -4.71 9.84
C CYS A 146 -23.49 -4.56 8.68
N ASN A 147 -22.98 -4.20 7.50
CA ASN A 147 -23.78 -3.82 6.34
C ASN A 147 -24.05 -4.99 5.37
N THR A 148 -23.32 -6.11 5.45
CA THR A 148 -23.27 -7.14 4.39
C THR A 148 -24.63 -7.73 4.02
N ASP A 149 -25.51 -7.98 5.00
CA ASP A 149 -26.82 -8.60 4.79
C ASP A 149 -27.97 -7.58 4.68
N ARG A 150 -27.63 -6.29 4.70
CA ARG A 150 -28.60 -5.20 4.75
C ARG A 150 -28.94 -4.71 3.34
N LYS A 151 -30.16 -4.99 2.89
CA LYS A 151 -30.68 -4.53 1.59
C LYS A 151 -30.76 -3.01 1.50
N ASP A 152 -31.00 -2.31 2.61
CA ASP A 152 -31.02 -0.85 2.68
C ASP A 152 -29.62 -0.20 2.64
N ARG A 153 -28.54 -0.99 2.61
CA ARG A 153 -27.15 -0.52 2.71
C ARG A 153 -26.28 -0.80 1.50
N GLN A 154 -26.87 -1.05 0.34
CA GLN A 154 -26.14 -1.39 -0.88
C GLN A 154 -25.15 -0.30 -1.35
N SER A 155 -25.45 0.98 -1.08
CA SER A 155 -24.59 2.14 -1.38
C SER A 155 -23.63 2.52 -0.24
N HIS A 156 -23.71 1.84 0.91
CA HIS A 156 -22.81 2.05 2.04
C HIS A 156 -21.49 1.31 1.81
N PRO A 157 -20.40 1.71 2.51
CA PRO A 157 -19.17 0.94 2.48
C PRO A 157 -19.42 -0.47 3.01
N VAL A 158 -18.80 -1.47 2.38
CA VAL A 158 -18.69 -2.78 3.01
C VAL A 158 -17.85 -2.63 4.28
N ASN A 159 -18.35 -3.19 5.38
CA ASN A 159 -17.69 -3.16 6.68
C ASN A 159 -17.67 -4.56 7.30
N CYS A 160 -17.14 -4.71 8.52
CA CYS A 160 -16.98 -6.00 9.18
C CYS A 160 -16.17 -7.00 8.32
N VAL A 161 -15.14 -6.47 7.64
CA VAL A 161 -14.21 -7.23 6.82
C VAL A 161 -12.83 -7.28 7.46
N THR A 162 -12.21 -8.45 7.40
CA THR A 162 -10.82 -8.67 7.80
C THR A 162 -9.86 -8.04 6.78
N PHE A 163 -8.60 -7.89 7.16
CA PHE A 163 -7.54 -7.46 6.24
C PHE A 163 -7.45 -8.39 5.01
N ALA A 164 -7.56 -9.71 5.22
CA ALA A 164 -7.47 -10.70 4.14
C ALA A 164 -8.65 -10.60 3.15
N GLN A 165 -9.87 -10.36 3.63
CA GLN A 165 -11.04 -10.11 2.77
C GLN A 165 -10.89 -8.83 1.94
N ALA A 166 -10.34 -7.76 2.54
CA ALA A 166 -10.08 -6.51 1.85
C ALA A 166 -9.00 -6.64 0.78
N ALA A 167 -7.87 -7.27 1.13
CA ALA A 167 -6.77 -7.54 0.21
C ALA A 167 -7.22 -8.44 -0.96
N GLY A 168 -7.88 -9.56 -0.66
CA GLY A 168 -8.39 -10.49 -1.67
C GLY A 168 -9.39 -9.85 -2.64
N TYR A 169 -10.25 -8.93 -2.16
CA TYR A 169 -11.12 -8.17 -3.05
C TYR A 169 -10.32 -7.32 -4.04
N CYS A 170 -9.35 -6.54 -3.55
CA CYS A 170 -8.53 -5.71 -4.42
C CYS A 170 -7.74 -6.56 -5.43
N GLU A 171 -7.13 -7.65 -4.97
CA GLU A 171 -6.39 -8.60 -5.82
C GLU A 171 -7.27 -9.22 -6.91
N SER A 172 -8.53 -9.55 -6.61
CA SER A 172 -9.49 -10.09 -7.59
C SER A 172 -9.78 -9.16 -8.77
N LEU A 173 -9.44 -7.87 -8.62
CA LEU A 173 -9.58 -6.80 -9.62
C LEU A 173 -8.22 -6.40 -10.23
N GLY A 174 -7.13 -7.10 -9.92
CA GLY A 174 -5.77 -6.70 -10.31
C GLY A 174 -5.28 -5.43 -9.60
N LYS A 175 -5.88 -5.10 -8.46
CA LYS A 175 -5.53 -3.96 -7.60
C LYS A 175 -4.82 -4.47 -6.33
N ARG A 176 -4.55 -3.56 -5.41
CA ARG A 176 -4.00 -3.83 -4.07
C ARG A 176 -4.64 -2.91 -3.03
N LEU A 177 -4.36 -3.11 -1.75
CA LEU A 177 -4.64 -2.08 -0.75
C LEU A 177 -3.62 -0.92 -0.88
N PRO A 178 -4.02 0.33 -0.57
CA PRO A 178 -3.08 1.44 -0.46
C PRO A 178 -2.10 1.19 0.69
N THR A 179 -0.90 1.75 0.61
CA THR A 179 -0.06 1.91 1.81
C THR A 179 -0.63 3.01 2.70
N GLU A 180 -0.21 3.05 3.97
CA GLU A 180 -0.52 4.17 4.87
C GLU A 180 -0.12 5.52 4.25
N ASP A 181 1.07 5.57 3.65
CA ASP A 181 1.64 6.78 3.09
C ASP A 181 0.86 7.24 1.85
N GLU A 182 0.44 6.31 1.00
CA GLU A 182 -0.43 6.62 -0.13
C GLU A 182 -1.78 7.18 0.34
N TYR A 183 -2.38 6.59 1.37
CA TYR A 183 -3.64 7.07 1.93
C TYR A 183 -3.48 8.48 2.54
N GLU A 184 -2.43 8.68 3.36
CA GLU A 184 -2.15 9.98 3.97
C GLU A 184 -1.87 11.04 2.90
N TRP A 185 -1.12 10.71 1.85
CA TRP A 185 -0.90 11.62 0.73
C TRP A 185 -2.21 12.02 0.05
N ALA A 186 -3.11 11.06 -0.18
CA ALA A 186 -4.41 11.32 -0.78
C ALA A 186 -5.28 12.24 0.07
N ALA A 187 -5.19 12.13 1.40
CA ALA A 187 -5.92 12.99 2.33
C ALA A 187 -5.24 14.37 2.45
N ARG A 188 -3.93 14.41 2.72
CA ARG A 188 -3.23 15.64 3.10
C ARG A 188 -2.93 16.57 1.92
N GLY A 189 -2.54 15.98 0.79
CA GLY A 189 -2.00 16.71 -0.36
C GLY A 189 -0.72 17.52 -0.06
N THR A 190 -0.35 18.42 -0.99
CA THR A 190 0.90 19.21 -0.95
C THR A 190 0.91 20.35 0.06
N ARG A 191 -0.26 20.87 0.46
CA ARG A 191 -0.35 22.08 1.32
C ARG A 191 -0.39 21.78 2.82
N ASN A 192 0.01 20.57 3.21
CA ASN A 192 -0.03 20.10 4.60
C ASN A 192 -1.40 20.36 5.25
N SER A 193 -2.48 19.98 4.55
CA SER A 193 -3.85 20.18 5.02
C SER A 193 -4.11 19.30 6.25
N THR A 194 -4.82 19.84 7.24
CA THR A 194 -5.23 19.06 8.44
C THR A 194 -6.21 17.96 8.07
N TYR A 195 -7.13 18.24 7.15
CA TYR A 195 -8.20 17.37 6.67
C TYR A 195 -8.15 17.24 5.14
N PRO A 196 -8.85 16.26 4.53
CA PRO A 196 -8.93 16.13 3.08
C PRO A 196 -9.29 17.41 2.32
N TRP A 197 -10.23 18.19 2.88
CA TRP A 197 -10.72 19.43 2.29
C TRP A 197 -9.88 20.68 2.64
N GLY A 198 -8.96 20.61 3.61
CA GLY A 198 -8.19 21.78 4.04
C GLY A 198 -7.97 21.85 5.55
N ARG A 199 -8.06 23.07 6.10
CA ARG A 199 -7.81 23.35 7.52
C ARG A 199 -9.07 23.69 8.32
N ALA A 200 -10.18 23.97 7.62
CA ALA A 200 -11.44 24.26 8.27
C ALA A 200 -11.94 23.04 9.06
N GLU A 201 -12.53 23.30 10.22
CA GLU A 201 -13.06 22.26 11.10
C GLU A 201 -14.06 21.33 10.38
N PRO A 202 -14.21 20.07 10.83
CA PRO A 202 -14.95 19.08 10.08
C PRO A 202 -16.44 19.38 9.90
N GLY A 203 -17.13 19.88 10.93
CA GLY A 203 -18.55 20.24 10.85
C GLY A 203 -19.40 19.18 10.14
N SER A 204 -20.24 19.59 9.18
CA SER A 204 -21.10 18.70 8.38
C SER A 204 -20.42 18.10 7.13
N ARG A 205 -19.09 18.19 7.00
CA ARG A 205 -18.37 17.79 5.77
C ARG A 205 -18.13 16.29 5.61
N LEU A 206 -18.48 15.48 6.61
CA LEU A 206 -18.16 14.06 6.64
C LEU A 206 -19.20 13.25 7.42
N CYS A 207 -19.15 11.93 7.24
CA CYS A 207 -19.91 10.99 8.05
C CYS A 207 -19.21 10.72 9.38
N TRP A 208 -19.61 11.40 10.45
CA TRP A 208 -19.05 11.21 11.79
C TRP A 208 -20.07 11.51 12.90
N ASN A 209 -19.70 11.31 14.17
CA ASN A 209 -20.55 11.54 15.33
C ASN A 209 -20.44 12.96 15.88
N GLY A 210 -19.25 13.57 15.75
CA GLY A 210 -18.82 14.79 16.43
C GLY A 210 -19.86 15.90 16.60
N GLU A 211 -19.73 16.59 17.72
CA GLU A 211 -20.61 17.70 18.08
C GLU A 211 -20.55 18.82 17.04
N GLY A 212 -21.69 19.51 16.83
CA GLY A 212 -21.79 20.61 15.86
C GLY A 212 -21.89 20.20 14.39
N ASN A 213 -21.99 18.91 14.05
CA ASN A 213 -22.42 18.50 12.72
C ASN A 213 -23.97 18.41 12.67
N ASP A 214 -24.60 18.86 11.57
CA ASP A 214 -26.07 18.81 11.46
C ASP A 214 -26.63 17.39 11.32
N VAL A 215 -25.77 16.43 10.96
CA VAL A 215 -26.16 15.08 10.49
C VAL A 215 -25.94 13.99 11.54
N GLY A 216 -25.05 14.21 12.49
CA GLY A 216 -24.69 13.31 13.58
C GLY A 216 -25.22 13.81 14.93
N LYS A 217 -24.97 15.07 15.32
CA LYS A 217 -25.38 15.67 16.62
C LYS A 217 -25.17 14.74 17.83
N GLY A 218 -24.08 13.96 17.86
CA GLY A 218 -23.83 12.93 18.90
C GLY A 218 -24.70 11.66 18.82
N LYS A 219 -25.57 11.59 17.81
CA LYS A 219 -26.58 10.55 17.56
C LYS A 219 -26.26 9.68 16.35
N ARG A 220 -25.02 9.71 15.83
CA ARG A 220 -24.65 8.81 14.71
C ARG A 220 -24.70 7.36 15.18
N ARG A 221 -25.34 6.49 14.39
CA ARG A 221 -25.54 5.06 14.70
C ARG A 221 -25.16 4.15 13.53
N GLY A 222 -24.20 4.56 12.69
CA GLY A 222 -23.73 3.74 11.57
C GLY A 222 -23.13 4.54 10.42
N THR A 223 -22.70 3.80 9.40
CA THR A 223 -22.13 4.33 8.15
C THR A 223 -23.12 5.19 7.36
N CYS A 224 -22.59 6.03 6.48
CA CYS A 224 -23.33 6.75 5.44
C CYS A 224 -23.06 6.14 4.06
N PRO A 225 -23.95 6.33 3.06
CA PRO A 225 -23.63 6.08 1.66
C PRO A 225 -22.29 6.71 1.27
N VAL A 226 -21.49 5.99 0.48
CA VAL A 226 -20.20 6.48 0.03
C VAL A 226 -20.37 7.75 -0.81
N GLY A 227 -19.52 8.75 -0.57
CA GLY A 227 -19.47 9.98 -1.33
C GLY A 227 -20.63 10.95 -1.08
N GLN A 228 -21.42 10.74 -0.02
CA GLN A 228 -22.55 11.61 0.34
C GLN A 228 -22.12 13.06 0.62
N PHE A 229 -20.94 13.27 1.22
CA PHE A 229 -20.51 14.58 1.69
C PHE A 229 -19.48 15.20 0.74
N SER A 230 -19.96 15.88 -0.30
CA SER A 230 -19.11 16.46 -1.35
C SER A 230 -18.15 17.54 -0.84
N SER A 231 -18.54 18.31 0.18
CA SER A 231 -17.71 19.33 0.83
C SER A 231 -16.55 18.78 1.66
N GLY A 232 -16.51 17.45 1.85
CA GLY A 232 -15.42 16.71 2.48
C GLY A 232 -14.47 16.02 1.50
N ASN A 233 -14.66 16.20 0.20
CA ASN A 233 -13.78 15.62 -0.80
C ASN A 233 -12.36 16.20 -0.66
N SER A 234 -11.36 15.36 -0.98
CA SER A 234 -10.01 15.86 -1.18
C SER A 234 -9.94 16.79 -2.38
N ARG A 235 -8.89 17.61 -2.46
CA ARG A 235 -8.65 18.49 -3.63
C ARG A 235 -8.55 17.75 -4.96
N ARG A 236 -8.29 16.46 -4.95
CA ARG A 236 -8.22 15.61 -6.15
C ARG A 236 -9.51 14.81 -6.39
N GLY A 237 -10.55 15.06 -5.60
CA GLY A 237 -11.86 14.41 -5.75
C GLY A 237 -11.97 13.04 -5.09
N VAL A 238 -11.00 12.64 -4.26
CA VAL A 238 -11.12 11.39 -3.48
C VAL A 238 -12.05 11.66 -2.30
N LYS A 239 -13.09 10.84 -2.15
CA LYS A 239 -14.14 11.04 -1.15
C LYS A 239 -13.92 10.16 0.07
N ASP A 240 -14.56 10.52 1.18
CA ASP A 240 -14.60 9.76 2.43
C ASP A 240 -13.21 9.38 2.97
N LEU A 241 -12.20 10.25 2.77
CA LEU A 241 -10.86 10.03 3.35
C LEU A 241 -10.80 10.40 4.85
N ALA A 242 -11.89 10.92 5.40
CA ALA A 242 -12.10 11.24 6.79
C ALA A 242 -13.54 10.86 7.19
N GLY A 243 -13.69 10.10 8.28
CA GLY A 243 -14.95 9.55 8.75
C GLY A 243 -15.42 8.33 7.95
N ASN A 244 -16.71 8.02 8.10
CA ASN A 244 -17.40 6.85 7.56
C ASN A 244 -16.80 5.52 8.04
N VAL A 245 -15.72 5.04 7.43
CA VAL A 245 -15.04 3.80 7.85
C VAL A 245 -13.53 3.92 7.83
N LEU A 246 -12.90 3.32 8.82
CA LEU A 246 -11.48 3.06 8.83
C LEU A 246 -11.14 2.16 7.64
N ASN A 247 -10.11 2.53 6.90
CA ASN A 247 -9.67 1.83 5.72
C ASN A 247 -8.45 0.98 6.02
N TRP A 248 -8.53 -0.34 5.74
CA TRP A 248 -7.35 -1.21 5.77
C TRP A 248 -6.27 -0.71 4.82
N THR A 249 -5.02 -0.70 5.29
CA THR A 249 -3.85 -0.42 4.46
C THR A 249 -2.90 -1.62 4.45
N SER A 250 -2.06 -1.72 3.42
CA SER A 250 -1.04 -2.75 3.33
C SER A 250 0.13 -2.56 4.31
N SER A 251 0.25 -1.37 4.93
CA SER A 251 1.33 -1.04 5.86
C SER A 251 1.27 -1.87 7.14
N ARG A 252 2.41 -2.46 7.49
CA ARG A 252 2.61 -3.17 8.76
C ARG A 252 2.89 -2.19 9.88
N TYR A 253 2.50 -2.56 11.09
CA TYR A 253 2.87 -1.87 12.32
C TYR A 253 3.41 -2.87 13.33
N SER A 254 4.57 -2.56 13.89
CA SER A 254 5.27 -3.38 14.89
C SER A 254 5.77 -2.52 16.05
N GLY A 255 4.97 -1.53 16.44
CA GLY A 255 5.31 -0.59 17.51
C GLY A 255 4.65 -0.93 18.85
N PRO A 256 5.16 -0.39 19.97
CA PRO A 256 4.60 -0.64 21.30
C PRO A 256 3.17 -0.13 21.47
N LEU A 257 2.70 0.80 20.62
CA LEU A 257 1.33 1.31 20.63
C LEU A 257 0.35 0.45 19.81
N ALA A 258 0.65 -0.82 19.58
CA ALA A 258 -0.34 -1.72 19.00
C ALA A 258 -1.36 -2.01 20.10
N THR A 259 -2.61 -1.60 19.90
CA THR A 259 -3.65 -1.72 20.94
C THR A 259 -3.94 -3.18 21.30
N TYR A 260 -3.62 -4.12 20.41
CA TYR A 260 -3.85 -5.54 20.62
C TYR A 260 -2.62 -6.36 20.29
N ASP A 261 -2.53 -7.52 20.95
CA ASP A 261 -1.50 -8.49 20.67
C ASP A 261 -1.61 -8.98 19.21
N CYS A 262 -0.54 -8.72 18.47
CA CYS A 262 -0.35 -9.22 17.11
C CYS A 262 0.73 -10.32 17.08
N SER A 263 1.14 -10.84 18.24
CA SER A 263 2.01 -12.00 18.34
C SER A 263 1.39 -13.19 17.59
N GLY A 264 2.25 -13.98 16.92
CA GLY A 264 1.80 -15.08 16.06
C GLY A 264 1.22 -14.68 14.70
N LEU A 265 0.99 -13.40 14.43
CA LEU A 265 0.58 -12.89 13.11
C LEU A 265 1.71 -12.08 12.46
N SER A 266 1.79 -12.11 11.13
CA SER A 266 2.88 -11.47 10.36
C SER A 266 3.09 -9.95 10.56
N ALA A 267 2.16 -9.29 11.25
CA ALA A 267 2.24 -7.98 11.95
C ALA A 267 0.82 -7.39 12.09
N CYS A 268 0.63 -6.42 12.99
CA CYS A 268 -0.57 -5.57 12.94
C CYS A 268 -0.61 -4.79 11.61
N ARG A 269 -1.82 -4.40 11.18
CA ARG A 269 -2.02 -3.59 9.98
C ARG A 269 -2.60 -2.23 10.33
N ILE A 270 -2.10 -1.20 9.64
CA ILE A 270 -2.51 0.18 9.89
C ILE A 270 -3.87 0.44 9.26
N LEU A 271 -4.71 1.15 10.00
CA LEU A 271 -6.00 1.66 9.54
C LEU A 271 -5.93 3.19 9.42
N ARG A 272 -6.67 3.76 8.45
CA ARG A 272 -6.68 5.22 8.18
C ARG A 272 -8.09 5.76 7.97
N GLY A 273 -8.24 7.08 8.13
CA GLY A 273 -9.47 7.80 7.82
C GLY A 273 -10.46 7.94 8.97
N SER A 274 -10.28 7.23 10.08
CA SER A 274 -11.27 7.17 11.19
C SER A 274 -12.63 6.63 10.74
N ALA A 275 -13.64 6.67 11.60
CA ALA A 275 -14.94 6.04 11.34
C ALA A 275 -16.10 6.93 11.75
N TRP A 276 -17.33 6.50 11.45
CA TRP A 276 -18.56 7.22 11.71
C TRP A 276 -18.83 7.51 13.20
N TRP A 277 -18.21 6.79 14.13
CA TRP A 277 -18.36 7.05 15.57
C TRP A 277 -17.41 8.13 16.10
N ALA A 278 -16.45 8.59 15.28
CA ALA A 278 -15.51 9.61 15.71
C ALA A 278 -16.23 10.89 16.15
N ASP A 279 -15.86 11.39 17.32
CA ASP A 279 -16.46 12.54 17.98
C ASP A 279 -15.53 13.74 18.08
N GLU A 280 -14.21 13.51 18.00
CA GLU A 280 -13.20 14.56 18.10
C GLU A 280 -12.58 14.93 16.74
N PRO A 281 -12.43 16.23 16.41
CA PRO A 281 -11.80 16.66 15.15
C PRO A 281 -10.42 16.05 14.91
N ALA A 282 -9.62 15.89 15.97
CA ALA A 282 -8.28 15.29 15.87
C ALA A 282 -8.31 13.86 15.31
N GLN A 283 -9.35 13.08 15.64
CA GLN A 283 -9.50 11.69 15.20
C GLN A 283 -9.70 11.58 13.69
N VAL A 284 -10.30 12.58 13.05
CA VAL A 284 -10.63 12.58 11.60
C VAL A 284 -9.62 13.36 10.75
N SER A 285 -8.48 13.77 11.34
CA SER A 285 -7.40 14.43 10.60
C SER A 285 -6.71 13.49 9.60
N ALA A 286 -6.14 14.06 8.54
CA ALA A 286 -5.42 13.33 7.49
C ALA A 286 -4.23 12.53 8.01
N ALA A 287 -3.61 12.97 9.12
CA ALA A 287 -2.49 12.30 9.80
C ALA A 287 -2.94 11.27 10.84
N SER A 288 -4.22 11.27 11.23
CA SER A 288 -4.75 10.38 12.26
C SER A 288 -4.81 8.93 11.79
N ARG A 289 -4.39 8.02 12.67
CA ARG A 289 -4.65 6.57 12.53
C ARG A 289 -5.97 6.16 13.22
N GLY A 290 -6.81 7.14 13.58
CA GLY A 290 -8.04 6.96 14.36
C GLY A 290 -7.76 6.57 15.82
N ALA A 291 -8.82 6.17 16.53
CA ALA A 291 -8.74 5.67 17.91
C ALA A 291 -8.04 4.31 18.04
N VAL A 292 -8.06 3.50 16.97
CA VAL A 292 -7.61 2.10 16.96
C VAL A 292 -6.25 1.90 16.26
N GLY A 293 -5.71 2.90 15.55
CA GLY A 293 -4.29 2.94 15.17
C GLY A 293 -3.79 1.84 14.20
N ALA A 294 -3.51 0.68 14.76
CA ALA A 294 -3.12 -0.53 14.07
C ALA A 294 -3.72 -1.75 14.77
N MET A 295 -4.29 -2.65 13.98
CA MET A 295 -5.11 -3.75 14.48
C MET A 295 -4.59 -5.10 14.01
N ASN A 296 -4.93 -6.13 14.78
CA ASN A 296 -4.79 -7.52 14.38
C ASN A 296 -5.47 -7.74 13.00
N PRO A 297 -4.85 -8.42 12.02
CA PRO A 297 -5.47 -8.68 10.70
C PRO A 297 -6.84 -9.38 10.71
N LEU A 298 -7.19 -10.08 11.79
CA LEU A 298 -8.49 -10.74 12.00
C LEU A 298 -9.56 -9.80 12.58
N TYR A 299 -9.16 -8.62 13.04
CA TYR A 299 -10.08 -7.59 13.50
C TYR A 299 -11.09 -7.23 12.41
N ARG A 300 -12.34 -7.03 12.81
CA ARG A 300 -13.40 -6.57 11.90
C ARG A 300 -14.45 -5.80 12.70
N GLY A 301 -14.33 -4.48 12.72
CA GLY A 301 -15.30 -3.61 13.37
C GLY A 301 -16.39 -3.13 12.41
N ALA A 302 -17.52 -2.65 12.96
CA ALA A 302 -18.63 -2.09 12.18
C ALA A 302 -18.33 -0.74 11.52
N GLY A 303 -17.11 -0.22 11.65
CA GLY A 303 -16.63 0.90 10.86
C GLY A 303 -15.23 0.65 10.35
N VAL A 304 -14.92 -0.62 10.05
CA VAL A 304 -13.73 -1.01 9.31
C VAL A 304 -14.17 -1.50 7.95
N GLY A 305 -13.72 -0.79 6.91
CA GLY A 305 -13.86 -1.14 5.51
C GLY A 305 -12.52 -0.96 4.80
N PHE A 306 -12.58 -0.61 3.51
CA PHE A 306 -11.38 -0.42 2.70
C PHE A 306 -11.69 0.23 1.34
N ARG A 307 -10.62 0.66 0.68
CA ARG A 307 -10.58 1.04 -0.73
C ARG A 307 -9.34 0.46 -1.39
N CYS A 308 -9.34 0.34 -2.71
CA CYS A 308 -8.20 -0.21 -3.44
C CYS A 308 -7.31 0.89 -4.04
N ALA A 309 -6.05 0.54 -4.27
CA ALA A 309 -5.06 1.28 -5.03
C ALA A 309 -4.49 0.40 -6.16
N ALA A 310 -3.89 1.03 -7.15
CA ALA A 310 -3.24 0.34 -8.27
C ALA A 310 -2.03 1.15 -8.76
N THR A 311 -1.11 0.48 -9.44
CA THR A 311 -0.07 1.18 -10.22
C THR A 311 -0.73 1.79 -11.48
N PRO A 312 -0.37 3.01 -11.91
CA PRO A 312 -0.97 3.68 -13.07
C PRO A 312 -0.63 3.06 -14.42
#